data_AF-A0A382UMX1-F1
#
_entry.id   AF-A0A382UMX1-F1
#
_cell.length_a   1.000
_cell.length_b   1.000
_cell.length_c   1.000
_cell.angle_alpha   90.00
_cell.angle_beta   90.00
_cell.angle_gamma   90.00
#
_symmetry.space_group_name_H-M   'P 1'
#
loop_
_entity.id
_entity.type
_entity.pdbx_description
1 polymer ?
#
loop_
_entity_poly.entity_id
_entity_poly.type
_entity_poly.pdbx_seq_one_letter_code
_entity_poly.pdbx_strand_id
1 'polypeptide(L)'
;MKEDFRDRSPQTQTRQKKKASEGHPYGHIVFDFTGLEQPDLCDLSLIITARLQSPRTENVWVRSLPWKTERILWLCRLHHLFRHYPTGSDELN
;
A
#
# COMPACT_ATOMS: atom_id res chain seq x y z
N MET A 1 -32.33 -42.28 2.96
CA MET A 1 -31.31 -42.69 1.97
C MET A 1 -31.74 -42.12 0.63
N LYS A 2 -31.03 -41.21 -0.03
CA LYS A 2 -29.59 -40.93 -0.03
C LYS A 2 -29.35 -39.42 -0.15
N GLU A 3 -28.30 -38.97 0.51
CA GLU A 3 -27.65 -37.67 0.30
C GLU A 3 -27.06 -37.63 -1.12
N ASP A 4 -27.17 -36.48 -1.78
CA ASP A 4 -26.28 -36.14 -2.89
C ASP A 4 -25.74 -34.72 -2.67
N PHE A 5 -24.52 -34.71 -2.14
CA PHE A 5 -23.67 -33.57 -1.92
C PHE A 5 -22.99 -33.21 -3.25
N ARG A 6 -23.35 -32.08 -3.86
CA ARG A 6 -22.49 -31.40 -4.86
C ARG A 6 -22.54 -29.89 -4.66
N ASP A 7 -21.68 -29.47 -3.76
CA ASP A 7 -20.74 -28.34 -3.88
C ASP A 7 -20.87 -27.48 -5.16
N ARG A 8 -21.18 -26.20 -4.97
CA ARG A 8 -20.66 -25.06 -5.77
C ARG A 8 -20.98 -23.74 -5.07
N SER A 9 -19.97 -23.29 -4.33
CA SER A 9 -19.60 -21.96 -3.86
C SER A 9 -20.52 -20.76 -4.11
N PRO A 10 -20.68 -19.88 -3.10
CA PRO A 10 -21.48 -18.66 -3.19
C PRO A 10 -20.72 -17.49 -3.86
N GLN A 11 -21.51 -16.65 -4.54
CA GLN A 11 -21.35 -15.20 -4.68
C GLN A 11 -19.94 -14.63 -4.92
N THR A 12 -19.67 -14.15 -6.14
CA THR A 12 -18.96 -12.85 -6.32
C THR A 12 -19.00 -12.40 -7.77
N GLN A 13 -19.84 -11.41 -8.09
CA GLN A 13 -19.59 -10.53 -9.24
C GLN A 13 -20.42 -9.24 -9.17
N THR A 14 -20.26 -8.47 -8.09
CA THR A 14 -20.55 -7.03 -8.15
C THR A 14 -19.36 -6.37 -8.82
N ARG A 15 -19.48 -6.27 -10.14
CA ARG A 15 -18.67 -5.53 -11.10
C ARG A 15 -18.40 -4.11 -10.57
N GLN A 16 -17.29 -3.91 -9.88
CA GLN A 16 -16.82 -2.56 -9.54
C GLN A 16 -16.47 -1.85 -10.84
N LYS A 17 -17.30 -0.87 -11.20
CA LYS A 17 -17.06 0.09 -12.27
C LYS A 17 -15.70 0.73 -12.04
N LYS A 18 -14.73 0.39 -12.88
CA LYS A 18 -13.56 1.24 -13.14
C LYS A 18 -14.10 2.59 -13.64
N LYS A 19 -14.27 3.55 -12.74
CA LYS A 19 -14.22 4.97 -13.11
C LYS A 19 -12.74 5.28 -13.31
N ALA A 20 -12.27 5.10 -14.53
CA ALA A 20 -11.05 5.74 -14.98
C ALA A 20 -11.33 7.25 -14.95
N SER A 21 -10.96 7.91 -13.86
CA SER A 21 -10.83 9.36 -13.84
C SER A 21 -9.56 9.71 -14.59
N GLU A 22 -9.72 10.24 -15.79
CA GLU A 22 -8.68 10.92 -16.55
C GLU A 22 -8.11 12.07 -15.69
N GLY A 23 -6.78 12.13 -15.58
CA GLY A 23 -6.07 13.36 -15.19
C GLY A 23 -5.24 13.33 -13.91
N HIS A 24 -4.21 12.49 -13.82
CA HIS A 24 -2.92 12.90 -13.27
C HIS A 24 -1.78 12.15 -13.99
N PRO A 25 -0.81 12.84 -14.61
CA PRO A 25 0.27 12.19 -15.36
C PRO A 25 1.31 11.47 -14.49
N TYR A 26 1.10 11.42 -13.16
CA TYR A 26 1.94 10.71 -12.20
C TYR A 26 1.03 10.02 -11.19
N GLY A 27 0.86 8.70 -11.33
CA GLY A 27 0.17 7.90 -10.33
C GLY A 27 1.04 7.87 -9.06
N HIS A 28 0.68 8.63 -8.04
CA HIS A 28 1.33 8.53 -6.75
C HIS A 28 0.61 7.49 -5.90
N ILE A 29 1.35 6.53 -5.37
CA ILE A 29 0.83 5.47 -4.49
C ILE A 29 1.09 5.91 -3.05
N VAL A 30 0.08 5.79 -2.18
CA VAL A 30 0.20 6.10 -0.75
C VAL A 30 -0.16 4.85 0.06
N PHE A 31 0.76 4.41 0.90
CA PHE A 31 0.55 3.36 1.89
C PHE A 31 0.31 4.00 3.26
N ASP A 32 -0.92 3.86 3.77
CA ASP A 32 -1.32 4.40 5.06
C ASP A 32 -1.29 3.30 6.13
N PHE A 33 -0.40 3.44 7.10
CA PHE A 33 -0.23 2.52 8.23
C PHE A 33 -1.01 2.98 9.48
N THR A 34 -1.90 3.96 9.35
CA THR A 34 -2.70 4.46 10.48
C THR A 34 -3.50 3.34 11.12
N GLY A 35 -3.34 3.19 12.45
CA GLY A 35 -4.02 2.15 13.23
C GLY A 35 -3.36 0.77 13.17
N LEU A 36 -2.27 0.60 12.42
CA LEU A 36 -1.49 -0.62 12.42
C LEU A 36 -0.38 -0.55 13.48
N GLU A 37 -0.55 -1.28 14.59
CA GLU A 37 0.43 -1.26 15.69
C GLU A 37 1.78 -1.86 15.29
N GLN A 38 1.76 -2.92 14.47
CA GLN A 38 2.96 -3.61 14.03
C GLN A 38 2.77 -4.20 12.62
N PRO A 39 3.30 -3.56 11.56
CA PRO A 39 3.33 -4.17 10.24
C PRO A 39 4.15 -5.44 10.25
N ASP A 40 3.66 -6.44 9.54
CA ASP A 40 4.35 -7.71 9.38
C ASP A 40 5.29 -7.70 8.16
N LEU A 41 5.93 -8.84 7.90
CA LEU A 41 6.81 -8.99 6.74
C LEU A 41 6.06 -8.87 5.41
N CYS A 42 4.78 -9.25 5.36
CA CYS A 42 3.96 -9.15 4.16
C CYS A 42 3.66 -7.68 3.83
N ASP A 43 3.29 -6.88 4.83
CA ASP A 43 3.05 -5.43 4.69
C ASP A 43 4.31 -4.72 4.17
N LEU A 44 5.47 -5.08 4.73
CA LEU A 44 6.75 -4.53 4.29
C LEU A 44 7.13 -4.99 2.89
N SER A 45 6.87 -6.26 2.55
CA SER A 45 7.11 -6.77 1.21
C SER A 45 6.27 -6.01 0.19
N LEU A 46 5.02 -5.67 0.52
CA LEU A 46 4.11 -4.97 -0.37
C LEU A 46 4.63 -3.57 -0.72
N ILE A 47 5.06 -2.80 0.27
CA ILE A 47 5.58 -1.44 0.02
C ILE A 47 6.91 -1.47 -0.75
N ILE A 48 7.76 -2.46 -0.48
CA ILE A 48 9.03 -2.63 -1.20
C ILE A 48 8.74 -3.02 -2.66
N THR A 49 7.88 -4.01 -2.87
CA THR A 49 7.49 -4.46 -4.21
C THR A 49 6.85 -3.34 -5.00
N ALA A 50 5.93 -2.57 -4.40
CA ALA A 50 5.32 -1.42 -5.04
C ALA A 50 6.37 -0.39 -5.45
N ARG A 51 7.33 -0.07 -4.56
CA ARG A 51 8.42 0.85 -4.92
C ARG A 51 9.29 0.35 -6.06
N LEU A 52 9.63 -0.93 -6.07
CA LEU A 52 10.48 -1.53 -7.10
C LEU A 52 9.77 -1.64 -8.46
N GLN A 53 8.45 -1.82 -8.46
CA GLN A 53 7.65 -1.90 -9.68
C GLN A 53 7.26 -0.52 -10.23
N SER A 54 7.16 0.50 -9.38
CA SER A 54 6.86 1.87 -9.81
C SER A 54 8.04 2.52 -10.55
N PRO A 55 7.80 3.21 -11.68
CA PRO A 55 8.79 4.06 -12.32
C PRO A 55 9.44 5.05 -11.34
N ARG A 56 10.67 5.48 -11.64
CA ARG A 56 11.38 6.46 -10.78
C ARG A 56 10.68 7.82 -10.71
N THR A 57 9.88 8.14 -11.72
CA THR A 57 9.06 9.37 -11.80
C THR A 57 7.84 9.32 -10.89
N GLU A 58 7.45 8.13 -10.42
CA GLU A 58 6.35 7.96 -9.49
C GLU A 58 6.87 7.90 -8.05
N ASN A 59 6.26 8.72 -7.21
CA ASN A 59 6.49 8.66 -5.78
C ASN A 59 5.60 7.58 -5.15
N VAL A 60 6.23 6.72 -4.36
CA VAL A 60 5.57 5.82 -3.42
C VAL A 60 5.76 6.41 -2.03
N TRP A 61 4.64 6.83 -1.45
CA TRP A 61 4.60 7.49 -0.16
C TRP A 61 4.16 6.52 0.94
N VAL A 62 4.69 6.71 2.14
CA VAL A 62 4.26 6.03 3.35
C VAL A 62 3.71 7.05 4.34
N ARG A 63 2.61 6.72 5.00
CA ARG A 63 1.97 7.57 6.02
C ARG A 63 1.82 6.77 7.32
N SER A 64 2.00 7.45 8.45
CA SER A 64 1.83 6.88 9.79
C SER A 64 2.66 5.61 10.05
N LEU A 65 3.86 5.52 9.45
CA LEU A 65 4.73 4.36 9.61
C LEU A 65 5.16 4.22 11.09
N PRO A 66 4.98 3.06 11.74
CA PRO A 66 5.39 2.90 13.13
C PRO A 66 6.90 3.08 13.32
N TRP A 67 7.32 3.78 14.38
CA TRP A 67 8.72 4.11 14.63
C TRP A 67 9.65 2.88 14.68
N LYS A 68 9.16 1.75 15.20
CA LYS A 68 9.92 0.48 15.25
C LYS A 68 10.23 0.00 13.84
N THR A 69 9.24 0.07 12.96
CA THR A 69 9.34 -0.31 11.56
C THR A 69 10.29 0.61 10.81
N GLU A 70 10.17 1.92 11.00
CA GLU A 70 11.08 2.89 10.41
C GLU A 70 12.54 2.63 10.83
N ARG A 71 12.77 2.34 12.12
CA ARG A 71 14.10 1.97 12.63
C ARG A 71 14.65 0.71 11.97
N ILE A 72 13.82 -0.32 11.79
CA ILE A 72 14.21 -1.56 11.08
C ILE A 72 14.59 -1.23 9.64
N LEU A 73 13.77 -0.46 8.92
CA LEU A 73 14.06 -0.07 7.54
C LEU A 73 15.35 0.75 7.44
N TRP A 74 15.64 1.60 8.44
CA TRP A 74 16.89 2.35 8.50
C TRP A 74 18.11 1.43 8.68
N LEU A 75 18.03 0.47 9.62
CA LEU A 75 19.08 -0.51 9.88
C LEU A 75 19.35 -1.41 8.66
N CYS A 76 18.30 -1.79 7.94
CA CYS A 76 18.41 -2.53 6.68
C CYS A 76 18.84 -1.67 5.48
N ARG A 77 19.11 -0.36 5.68
CA ARG A 77 19.42 0.61 4.63
C ARG A 77 18.32 0.77 3.58
N LEU A 78 17.08 0.42 3.89
CA LEU A 78 15.92 0.53 3.00
C LEU A 78 15.17 1.86 3.13
N HIS A 79 15.45 2.67 4.16
CA HIS A 79 14.76 3.95 4.40
C HIS A 79 14.70 4.88 3.17
N HIS A 80 15.74 4.88 2.33
CA HIS A 80 15.83 5.72 1.13
C HIS A 80 14.83 5.34 0.02
N LEU A 81 14.22 4.15 0.10
CA LEU A 81 13.22 3.68 -0.86
C LEU A 81 11.86 4.31 -0.62
N PHE A 82 11.62 4.83 0.58
CA PHE A 82 10.32 5.35 1.00
C PHE A 82 10.38 6.86 1.18
N ARG A 83 9.30 7.53 0.78
CA ARG A 83 9.10 8.94 1.10
C ARG A 83 7.94 9.06 2.08
N HIS A 84 8.10 9.88 3.11
CA HIS A 84 6.99 10.16 4.02
C HIS A 84 5.97 11.07 3.35
N TYR A 85 4.70 10.69 3.40
CA TYR A 85 3.61 11.49 2.85
C TYR A 85 3.60 12.86 3.51
N PRO A 86 3.55 13.98 2.75
CA PRO A 86 3.61 15.31 3.32
C PRO A 86 2.41 15.55 4.24
N THR A 87 2.68 15.77 5.53
CA THR A 87 1.67 16.12 6.53
C THR A 87 1.46 17.64 6.57
N GLY A 88 1.09 18.26 5.45
CA GLY A 88 0.50 19.60 5.37
C GLY A 88 1.19 20.78 6.10
N SER A 89 2.39 20.62 6.66
CA SER A 89 3.09 21.64 7.45
C SER A 89 4.23 22.33 6.72
N ASP A 90 4.51 21.94 5.47
CA ASP A 90 5.60 22.49 4.66
C ASP A 90 5.12 23.25 3.40
N GLU A 91 3.86 23.72 3.39
CA GLU A 91 3.36 24.65 2.36
C GLU A 91 3.25 26.11 2.86
N LEU A 92 3.86 26.44 4.01
CA LEU A 92 3.93 27.81 4.53
C LEU A 92 5.36 28.15 4.98
N ASN A 93 6.29 28.28 4.03
CA ASN A 93 7.43 29.20 4.11
C ASN A 93 8.09 29.39 2.75
#